data_AF-A0A1I4VC78-F1
#
_entry.id   AF-A0A1I4VC78-F1
#
_cell.length_a   1.000
_cell.length_b   1.000
_cell.length_c   1.000
_cell.angle_alpha   90.00
_cell.angle_beta   90.00
_cell.angle_gamma   90.00
#
_symmetry.space_group_name_H-M   'P 1'
#
loop_
_entity.id
_entity.type
_entity.pdbx_description
1 polymer ?
#
loop_
_entity_poly.entity_id
_entity_poly.type
_entity_poly.pdbx_seq_one_letter_code
_entity_poly.pdbx_strand_id
1 'polypeptide(L)'
;MMRWLSWMGMAAAALCLVGCGATGPRYMEIEGKLPPLEKEQGRVFFYRASALGAAVQPEVRLNGQLVGTSQPNSFFFVDRPAGEYRASAKTETEATLNVKVQPMAVSYVAMGIGFGLLVGRPTFSMVSEAQARAELPSLAYGGSLAVSTQTAAASPAGQGPAIAQGVAPAAPTPAVLPASAAPAATAPAARATAPAAPANTPFGKTSMQDLQQLMPAAR
;
A
#
# COMPACT_ATOMS: atom_id res chain seq x y z
N MET A 1 -47.87 12.14 21.95
CA MET A 1 -47.39 11.36 20.79
C MET A 1 -46.11 11.93 20.15
N MET A 2 -45.86 13.25 20.19
CA MET A 2 -44.64 13.85 19.62
C MET A 2 -43.31 13.56 20.35
N ARG A 3 -43.35 13.16 21.63
CA ARG A 3 -42.13 12.90 22.46
C ARG A 3 -41.45 11.54 22.18
N TRP A 4 -42.15 10.62 21.54
CA TRP A 4 -41.60 9.33 21.12
C TRP A 4 -40.88 9.40 19.77
N LEU A 5 -41.34 10.29 18.89
CA LEU A 5 -40.69 10.51 17.59
C LEU A 5 -39.33 11.23 17.73
N SER A 6 -39.18 12.09 18.75
CA SER A 6 -37.91 12.73 19.08
C SER A 6 -36.85 11.76 19.62
N TRP A 7 -37.25 10.70 20.33
CA TRP A 7 -36.31 9.68 20.82
C TRP A 7 -35.88 8.68 19.74
N MET A 8 -36.77 8.34 18.80
CA MET A 8 -36.40 7.56 17.61
C MET A 8 -35.53 8.35 16.63
N GLY A 9 -35.72 9.66 16.51
CA GLY A 9 -34.85 10.53 15.71
C GLY A 9 -33.42 10.61 16.25
N MET A 10 -33.26 10.64 17.59
CA MET A 10 -31.93 10.71 18.23
C MET A 10 -31.18 9.37 18.16
N ALA A 11 -31.89 8.24 18.17
CA ALA A 11 -31.28 6.92 17.97
C ALA A 11 -30.83 6.69 16.51
N ALA A 12 -31.56 7.22 15.52
CA ALA A 12 -31.17 7.13 14.11
C ALA A 12 -29.93 8.00 13.79
N ALA A 13 -29.77 9.15 14.43
CA ALA A 13 -28.59 10.00 14.27
C ALA A 13 -27.29 9.35 14.81
N ALA A 14 -27.39 8.50 15.83
CA ALA A 14 -26.24 7.79 16.42
C ALA A 14 -25.68 6.68 15.51
N LEU A 15 -26.48 6.14 14.57
CA LEU A 15 -26.07 5.03 13.70
C LEU A 15 -25.27 5.49 12.46
N CYS A 16 -25.27 6.78 12.14
CA CYS A 16 -24.59 7.34 10.97
C CYS A 16 -23.08 7.64 11.18
N LEU A 17 -22.50 7.35 12.35
CA LEU A 17 -21.08 7.58 12.61
C LEU A 17 -20.15 6.41 12.23
N VAL A 18 -20.65 5.39 11.52
CA VAL A 18 -19.78 4.32 10.98
C VAL A 18 -19.03 4.88 9.77
N GLY A 19 -17.91 5.54 10.04
CA GLY A 19 -17.01 6.06 9.02
C GLY A 19 -16.46 4.94 8.13
N CYS A 20 -16.45 5.18 6.82
CA CYS A 20 -15.84 4.31 5.82
C CYS A 20 -14.30 4.44 5.89
N GLY A 21 -13.70 3.81 6.89
CA GLY A 21 -12.25 3.62 7.04
C GLY A 21 -11.86 2.16 6.85
N ALA A 22 -10.57 1.86 6.80
CA ALA A 22 -10.11 0.47 6.80
C ALA A 22 -10.70 -0.29 7.99
N THR A 23 -11.42 -1.38 7.73
CA THR A 23 -12.18 -2.14 8.73
C THR A 23 -11.38 -3.26 9.39
N GLY A 24 -10.06 -3.30 9.16
CA GLY A 24 -9.18 -4.31 9.73
C GLY A 24 -8.78 -4.04 11.19
N PRO A 25 -8.17 -5.04 11.85
CA PRO A 25 -7.64 -4.89 13.21
C PRO A 25 -6.53 -3.82 13.23
N ARG A 26 -6.33 -3.19 14.39
CA ARG A 26 -5.26 -2.19 14.52
C ARG A 26 -3.88 -2.83 14.55
N TYR A 27 -2.85 -2.07 14.21
CA TYR A 27 -1.46 -2.52 14.27
C TYR A 27 -1.10 -3.12 15.64
N MET A 28 -1.51 -2.48 16.75
CA MET A 28 -1.25 -2.99 18.12
C MET A 28 -1.79 -4.41 18.36
N GLU A 29 -2.86 -4.80 17.67
CA GLU A 29 -3.51 -6.09 17.85
C GLU A 29 -2.85 -7.20 17.02
N ILE A 30 -2.08 -6.82 16.00
CA ILE A 30 -1.51 -7.74 15.02
C ILE A 30 0.01 -7.68 14.90
N GLU A 31 0.70 -6.70 15.49
CA GLU A 31 2.17 -6.56 15.43
C GLU A 31 2.88 -7.87 15.79
N GLY A 32 2.43 -8.56 16.84
CA GLY A 32 2.96 -9.87 17.26
C GLY A 32 2.52 -11.06 16.41
N LYS A 33 1.63 -10.87 15.45
CA LYS A 33 1.10 -11.89 14.52
C LYS A 33 1.53 -11.64 13.07
N LEU A 34 2.33 -10.61 12.83
CA LEU A 34 2.86 -10.34 11.49
C LEU A 34 3.78 -11.50 11.08
N PRO A 35 3.72 -11.95 9.82
CA PRO A 35 4.57 -13.02 9.33
C PRO A 35 6.05 -12.65 9.54
N PRO A 36 6.91 -13.62 9.90
CA PRO A 36 8.33 -13.37 10.04
C PRO A 36 8.93 -12.95 8.69
N LEU A 37 9.91 -12.05 8.74
CA LEU A 37 10.58 -11.56 7.55
C LEU A 37 11.60 -12.59 7.05
N GLU A 38 11.57 -12.94 5.77
CA GLU A 38 12.55 -13.85 5.17
C GLU A 38 13.95 -13.21 5.13
N LYS A 39 15.01 -14.01 5.25
CA LYS A 39 16.40 -13.52 5.36
C LYS A 39 16.87 -12.69 4.16
N GLU A 40 16.28 -12.91 2.98
CA GLU A 40 16.65 -12.21 1.74
C GLU A 40 15.65 -11.11 1.36
N GLN A 41 14.59 -10.93 2.17
CA GLN A 41 13.54 -9.96 1.92
C GLN A 41 13.62 -8.81 2.94
N GLY A 42 13.23 -7.63 2.48
CA GLY A 42 12.93 -6.49 3.32
C GLY A 42 11.43 -6.23 3.33
N ARG A 43 10.95 -5.65 4.43
CA ARG A 43 9.55 -5.25 4.58
C ARG A 43 9.43 -3.75 4.33
N VAL A 44 8.49 -3.36 3.49
CA VAL A 44 8.13 -1.95 3.33
C VAL A 44 6.73 -1.74 3.88
N PHE A 45 6.63 -0.93 4.92
CA PHE A 45 5.37 -0.45 5.46
C PHE A 45 4.94 0.82 4.72
N PHE A 46 3.72 0.79 4.22
CA PHE A 46 3.03 1.94 3.67
C PHE A 46 1.86 2.26 4.57
N TYR A 47 1.79 3.47 5.10
CA TYR A 47 0.72 3.85 6.00
C TYR A 47 0.23 5.27 5.76
N ARG A 48 -1.02 5.55 6.15
CA ARG A 48 -1.64 6.86 6.05
C ARG A 48 -2.38 7.17 7.35
N ALA A 49 -1.81 8.02 8.17
CA ALA A 49 -2.41 8.45 9.43
C ALA A 49 -3.52 9.50 9.26
N SER A 50 -3.59 10.15 8.10
CA SER A 50 -4.56 11.22 7.85
C SER A 50 -5.88 10.71 7.29
N ALA A 51 -6.99 11.17 7.89
CA ALA A 51 -8.35 11.00 7.39
C ALA A 51 -8.68 11.94 6.21
N LEU A 52 -7.84 12.96 5.96
CA LEU A 52 -8.07 13.95 4.90
C LEU A 52 -8.05 13.29 3.54
N GLY A 53 -9.10 13.49 2.74
CA GLY A 53 -9.23 12.86 1.43
C GLY A 53 -9.71 11.42 1.51
N ALA A 54 -10.62 11.07 2.43
CA ALA A 54 -11.19 9.72 2.56
C ALA A 54 -11.88 9.22 1.26
N ALA A 55 -12.39 10.14 0.44
CA ALA A 55 -12.93 9.83 -0.90
C ALA A 55 -11.84 9.51 -1.95
N VAL A 56 -10.57 9.82 -1.65
CA VAL A 56 -9.43 9.65 -2.56
C VAL A 56 -8.50 8.58 -2.00
N GLN A 57 -8.57 7.39 -2.57
CA GLN A 57 -7.83 6.21 -2.15
C GLN A 57 -6.99 5.69 -3.32
N PRO A 58 -5.81 6.30 -3.58
CA PRO A 58 -5.00 5.90 -4.71
C PRO A 58 -4.46 4.48 -4.55
N GLU A 59 -4.41 3.78 -5.67
CA GLU A 59 -3.63 2.55 -5.81
C GLU A 59 -2.14 2.86 -5.65
N VAL A 60 -1.48 2.12 -4.78
CA VAL A 60 -0.04 2.17 -4.60
C VAL A 60 0.58 1.07 -5.43
N ARG A 61 1.50 1.45 -6.31
CA ARG A 61 2.26 0.56 -7.18
C ARG A 61 3.72 0.58 -6.79
N LEU A 62 4.36 -0.58 -6.88
CA LEU A 62 5.80 -0.74 -6.67
C LEU A 62 6.40 -1.31 -7.95
N ASN A 63 7.28 -0.54 -8.62
CA ASN A 63 7.79 -0.85 -9.96
C ASN A 63 6.67 -1.18 -10.98
N GLY A 64 5.53 -0.48 -10.87
CA GLY A 64 4.37 -0.68 -11.75
C GLY A 64 3.42 -1.80 -11.34
N GLN A 65 3.78 -2.63 -10.35
CA GLN A 65 2.89 -3.67 -9.81
C GLN A 65 2.02 -3.13 -8.68
N LEU A 66 0.71 -3.39 -8.72
CA LEU A 66 -0.21 -3.04 -7.63
C LEU A 66 0.19 -3.79 -6.34
N VAL A 67 0.49 -3.05 -5.28
CA VAL A 67 0.84 -3.61 -3.95
C VAL A 67 -0.21 -3.36 -2.88
N GLY A 68 -1.08 -2.37 -3.08
CA GLY A 68 -2.14 -2.04 -2.13
C GLY A 68 -2.82 -0.73 -2.47
N THR A 69 -3.70 -0.28 -1.59
CA THR A 69 -4.46 0.98 -1.74
C THR A 69 -4.24 1.86 -0.52
N SER A 70 -4.03 3.16 -0.74
CA SER A 70 -3.82 4.14 0.32
C SER A 70 -5.15 4.57 0.95
N GLN A 71 -5.71 3.74 1.83
CA GLN A 71 -6.94 4.02 2.55
C GLN A 71 -6.69 5.00 3.72
N PRO A 72 -7.68 5.83 4.10
CA PRO A 72 -7.56 6.70 5.27
C PRO A 72 -7.39 5.88 6.56
N ASN A 73 -6.56 6.37 7.49
CA ASN A 73 -6.29 5.76 8.79
C ASN A 73 -5.87 4.29 8.72
N SER A 74 -5.14 3.92 7.67
CA SER A 74 -4.79 2.54 7.38
C SER A 74 -3.29 2.35 7.19
N PHE A 75 -2.86 1.09 7.29
CA PHE A 75 -1.54 0.67 6.89
C PHE A 75 -1.59 -0.68 6.18
N PHE A 76 -0.60 -0.92 5.34
CA PHE A 76 -0.31 -2.21 4.76
C PHE A 76 1.21 -2.39 4.67
N PHE A 77 1.64 -3.62 4.47
CA PHE A 77 3.05 -3.94 4.26
C PHE A 77 3.21 -4.86 3.06
N VAL A 78 4.37 -4.82 2.45
CA VAL A 78 4.77 -5.72 1.37
C VAL A 78 6.18 -6.20 1.64
N ASP A 79 6.38 -7.49 1.47
CA ASP A 79 7.69 -8.12 1.57
C ASP A 79 8.26 -8.24 0.16
N ARG A 80 9.47 -7.72 -0.05
CA ARG A 80 10.16 -7.72 -1.34
C ARG A 80 11.62 -8.08 -1.15
N PRO A 81 12.26 -8.73 -2.13
CA PRO A 81 13.69 -9.00 -2.05
C PRO A 81 14.48 -7.69 -1.93
N ALA A 82 15.72 -7.76 -1.44
CA ALA A 82 16.58 -6.59 -1.37
C ALA A 82 16.79 -5.98 -2.77
N GLY A 83 16.65 -4.66 -2.88
CA GLY A 83 16.74 -3.95 -4.15
C GLY A 83 16.21 -2.53 -4.10
N GLU A 84 16.35 -1.82 -5.22
CA GLU A 84 15.76 -0.50 -5.39
C GLU A 84 14.36 -0.63 -6.02
N TYR A 85 13.37 -0.02 -5.36
CA TYR A 85 11.99 -0.04 -5.80
C TYR A 85 11.46 1.37 -5.95
N ARG A 86 10.66 1.60 -6.97
CA ARG A 86 9.93 2.85 -7.18
C ARG A 86 8.49 2.68 -6.73
N ALA A 87 8.16 3.29 -5.60
CA ALA A 87 6.77 3.43 -5.18
C ALA A 87 6.10 4.56 -5.96
N SER A 88 4.91 4.33 -6.50
CA SER A 88 4.10 5.34 -7.17
C SER A 88 2.63 5.25 -6.77
N ALA A 89 1.96 6.39 -6.72
CA ALA A 89 0.53 6.50 -6.50
C ALA A 89 -0.01 7.62 -7.37
N LYS A 90 -1.14 7.37 -8.04
CA LYS A 90 -1.71 8.29 -9.02
C LYS A 90 -3.13 8.68 -8.66
N THR A 91 -3.37 9.98 -8.58
CA THR A 91 -4.71 10.59 -8.54
C THR A 91 -4.82 11.62 -9.67
N GLU A 92 -5.08 12.90 -9.36
CA GLU A 92 -4.87 14.06 -10.22
C GLU A 92 -3.38 14.24 -10.57
N THR A 93 -2.50 13.98 -9.60
CA THR A 93 -1.04 13.97 -9.81
C THR A 93 -0.47 12.61 -9.44
N GLU A 94 0.65 12.25 -10.05
CA GLU A 94 1.43 11.08 -9.67
C GLU A 94 2.52 11.49 -8.66
N ALA A 95 2.53 10.83 -7.50
CA ALA A 95 3.64 10.89 -6.57
C ALA A 95 4.52 9.67 -6.78
N THR A 96 5.84 9.86 -6.80
CA THR A 96 6.80 8.75 -6.89
C THR A 96 7.92 8.91 -5.88
N LEU A 97 8.28 7.82 -5.20
CA LEU A 97 9.37 7.77 -4.23
C LEU A 97 10.24 6.54 -4.48
N ASN A 98 11.56 6.73 -4.50
CA ASN A 98 12.50 5.61 -4.57
C ASN A 98 12.76 5.08 -3.16
N VAL A 99 12.45 3.80 -2.95
CA VAL A 99 12.60 3.08 -1.68
C VAL A 99 13.70 2.05 -1.85
N LYS A 100 14.73 2.13 -1.01
CA LYS A 100 15.82 1.16 -0.96
C LYS A 100 15.50 0.07 0.05
N VAL A 101 15.09 -1.10 -0.45
CA VAL A 101 14.78 -2.26 0.38
C VAL A 101 16.07 -3.01 0.68
N GLN A 102 16.38 -3.13 1.97
CA GLN A 102 17.54 -3.87 2.46
C GLN A 102 17.10 -5.23 3.02
N PRO A 103 17.95 -6.27 2.93
CA PRO A 103 17.60 -7.59 3.44
C PRO A 103 17.45 -7.53 4.96
N MET A 104 16.43 -8.22 5.49
CA MET A 104 16.07 -8.22 6.92
C MET A 104 15.81 -6.83 7.52
N ALA A 105 15.59 -5.81 6.69
CA ALA A 105 15.31 -4.45 7.13
C ALA A 105 13.85 -4.06 6.91
N VAL A 106 13.39 -3.14 7.74
CA VAL A 106 12.05 -2.57 7.65
C VAL A 106 12.15 -1.11 7.23
N SER A 107 11.49 -0.76 6.12
CA SER A 107 11.39 0.62 5.64
C SER A 107 9.98 1.14 5.87
N TYR A 108 9.87 2.40 6.29
CA TYR A 108 8.59 3.04 6.58
C TYR A 108 8.33 4.21 5.63
N VAL A 109 7.20 4.16 4.95
CA VAL A 109 6.76 5.18 4.00
C VAL A 109 5.42 5.72 4.45
N ALA A 110 5.41 6.99 4.85
CA ALA A 110 4.20 7.74 5.16
C ALA A 110 3.57 8.24 3.88
N MET A 111 2.27 8.01 3.74
CA MET A 111 1.44 8.48 2.65
C MET A 111 0.48 9.55 3.16
N GLY A 112 0.33 10.61 2.37
CA GLY A 112 -0.63 11.67 2.63
C GLY A 112 -1.42 12.02 1.38
N ILE A 113 -2.53 12.70 1.59
CA ILE A 113 -3.25 13.40 0.52
C ILE A 113 -3.22 14.87 0.87
N GLY A 114 -2.50 15.65 0.07
CA GLY A 114 -2.52 17.11 0.11
C GLY A 114 -3.72 17.69 -0.63
N PHE A 115 -3.97 18.98 -0.44
CA PHE A 115 -5.00 19.70 -1.20
C PHE A 115 -4.61 19.80 -2.68
N GLY A 116 -5.58 19.53 -3.56
CA GLY A 116 -5.50 19.79 -4.99
C GLY A 116 -6.64 20.69 -5.45
N LEU A 117 -6.69 21.02 -6.74
CA LEU A 117 -7.67 21.97 -7.28
C LEU A 117 -9.06 21.34 -7.38
N LEU A 118 -9.12 20.04 -7.67
CA LEU A 118 -10.37 19.27 -7.76
C LEU A 118 -10.29 17.96 -6.97
N VAL A 119 -9.14 17.27 -7.00
CA VAL A 119 -8.90 16.01 -6.27
C VAL A 119 -7.60 16.13 -5.47
N GLY A 120 -7.55 15.50 -4.30
CA GLY A 120 -6.35 15.53 -3.45
C GLY A 120 -5.11 14.91 -4.11
N ARG A 121 -3.94 15.48 -3.85
CA ARG A 121 -2.65 15.06 -4.42
C ARG A 121 -1.93 14.08 -3.48
N PRO A 122 -1.49 12.90 -3.95
CA PRO A 122 -0.73 11.99 -3.12
C PRO A 122 0.62 12.58 -2.76
N THR A 123 1.08 12.28 -1.55
CA THR A 123 2.43 12.58 -1.07
C THR A 123 3.04 11.32 -0.49
N PHE A 124 4.33 11.13 -0.71
CA PHE A 124 5.12 10.09 -0.10
C PHE A 124 6.27 10.72 0.69
N SER A 125 6.49 10.26 1.91
CA SER A 125 7.62 10.66 2.73
C SER A 125 8.25 9.42 3.36
N MET A 126 9.57 9.34 3.31
CA MET A 126 10.32 8.30 4.03
C MET A 126 10.48 8.77 5.47
N VAL A 127 9.93 7.99 6.41
CA VAL A 127 9.92 8.33 7.83
C VAL A 127 10.86 7.42 8.62
N SER A 128 11.29 7.89 9.79
CA SER A 128 12.07 7.06 10.71
C SER A 128 11.17 6.04 11.41
N GLU A 129 11.77 4.95 11.88
CA GLU A 129 11.08 3.94 12.68
C GLU A 129 10.39 4.54 13.92
N ALA A 130 11.02 5.53 14.57
CA ALA A 130 10.46 6.19 15.73
C ALA A 130 9.13 6.92 15.41
N GLN A 131 9.06 7.60 14.27
CA GLN A 131 7.83 8.26 13.82
C GLN A 131 6.76 7.23 13.45
N ALA A 132 7.14 6.21 12.68
CA ALA A 132 6.23 5.16 12.27
C ALA A 132 5.63 4.42 13.48
N ARG A 133 6.44 4.09 14.50
CA ARG A 133 5.98 3.46 15.74
C ARG A 133 5.04 4.33 16.57
N ALA A 134 5.07 5.66 16.43
CA ALA A 134 4.12 6.53 17.09
C ALA A 134 2.75 6.54 16.40
N GLU A 135 2.72 6.42 15.07
CA GLU A 135 1.49 6.54 14.27
C GLU A 135 0.83 5.18 14.00
N LEU A 136 1.62 4.17 13.61
CA LEU A 136 1.19 2.81 13.27
C LEU A 136 0.20 2.20 14.26
N PRO A 137 0.40 2.29 15.60
CA PRO A 137 -0.47 1.65 16.57
C PRO A 137 -1.95 1.99 16.43
N SER A 138 -2.25 3.21 15.98
CA SER A 138 -3.62 3.72 15.81
C SER A 138 -4.27 3.30 14.48
N LEU A 139 -3.48 2.79 13.54
CA LEU A 139 -3.91 2.52 12.17
C LEU A 139 -4.48 1.12 12.02
N ALA A 140 -5.51 1.01 11.18
CA ALA A 140 -6.14 -0.26 10.83
C ALA A 140 -5.42 -0.95 9.67
N TYR A 141 -5.36 -2.28 9.71
CA TYR A 141 -4.77 -3.05 8.62
C TYR A 141 -5.68 -3.04 7.37
N GLY A 142 -5.15 -2.53 6.26
CA GLY A 142 -5.84 -2.46 4.96
C GLY A 142 -5.14 -3.24 3.84
N GLY A 143 -4.17 -4.08 4.20
CA GLY A 143 -3.43 -4.90 3.23
C GLY A 143 -4.17 -6.17 2.81
N SER A 144 -3.76 -6.74 1.68
CA SER A 144 -4.30 -8.01 1.16
C SER A 144 -3.56 -9.25 1.68
N LEU A 145 -2.45 -9.09 2.40
CA LEU A 145 -1.75 -10.22 3.01
C LEU A 145 -2.57 -10.70 4.21
N ALA A 146 -2.88 -11.99 4.26
CA ALA A 146 -3.61 -12.58 5.37
C ALA A 146 -2.73 -12.53 6.63
N VAL A 147 -2.84 -11.45 7.41
CA VAL A 147 -2.32 -11.45 8.78
C VAL A 147 -3.19 -12.42 9.57
N SER A 148 -2.59 -13.45 10.16
CA SER A 148 -3.31 -14.55 10.81
C SER A 148 -4.07 -14.07 12.05
N THR A 149 -5.24 -13.49 11.84
CA THR A 149 -6.22 -13.14 12.88
C THR A 149 -7.07 -14.35 13.23
N GLN A 150 -6.47 -15.52 13.44
CA GLN A 150 -7.21 -16.68 13.93
C GLN A 150 -7.23 -16.67 15.46
N THR A 151 -8.20 -15.95 16.05
CA THR A 151 -9.10 -16.38 17.14
C THR A 151 -9.76 -15.21 17.89
N ALA A 152 -11.09 -15.31 18.03
CA ALA A 152 -12.07 -14.58 18.85
C ALA A 152 -12.53 -13.21 18.31
N ALA A 153 -13.80 -12.90 18.01
CA ALA A 153 -15.13 -13.51 18.26
C ALA A 153 -16.16 -12.70 17.41
N ALA A 154 -17.34 -13.12 16.95
CA ALA A 154 -18.12 -14.34 17.02
C ALA A 154 -19.18 -14.28 15.90
N SER A 155 -19.34 -15.38 15.16
CA SER A 155 -20.68 -15.79 14.72
C SER A 155 -21.50 -16.17 15.96
N PRO A 156 -22.77 -15.78 16.08
CA PRO A 156 -23.70 -16.53 16.89
C PRO A 156 -24.21 -17.70 16.03
N ALA A 157 -23.64 -18.88 16.25
CA ALA A 157 -24.33 -20.11 15.89
C ALA A 157 -25.36 -20.40 16.99
N GLY A 158 -26.64 -20.44 16.60
CA GLY A 158 -27.74 -20.84 17.46
C GLY A 158 -28.83 -21.56 16.65
N GLN A 159 -28.61 -22.87 16.42
CA GLN A 159 -29.59 -23.98 16.40
C GLN A 159 -30.68 -23.94 15.29
N GLY A 160 -30.98 -25.02 14.54
CA GLY A 160 -30.75 -26.45 14.73
C GLY A 160 -31.13 -27.27 13.49
N PRO A 161 -31.18 -28.62 13.59
CA PRO A 161 -30.85 -29.54 12.51
C PRO A 161 -32.04 -30.17 11.75
N ALA A 162 -31.71 -30.69 10.55
CA ALA A 162 -32.30 -31.82 9.81
C ALA A 162 -33.79 -31.78 9.42
N ILE A 163 -34.05 -31.80 8.10
CA ILE A 163 -34.64 -32.96 7.42
C ILE A 163 -34.35 -32.89 5.91
N ALA A 164 -33.77 -33.98 5.40
CA ALA A 164 -33.66 -34.27 3.99
C ALA A 164 -35.02 -34.66 3.41
N GLN A 165 -35.24 -34.38 2.13
CA GLN A 165 -35.72 -35.32 1.09
C GLN A 165 -36.23 -34.55 -0.13
N GLY A 166 -35.83 -34.96 -1.35
CA GLY A 166 -36.54 -34.54 -2.56
C GLY A 166 -35.74 -34.49 -3.85
N VAL A 167 -35.27 -35.66 -4.31
CA VAL A 167 -35.31 -36.12 -5.71
C VAL A 167 -34.77 -35.21 -6.84
N ALA A 168 -33.61 -35.58 -7.39
CA ALA A 168 -33.31 -35.47 -8.83
C ALA A 168 -34.22 -36.47 -9.62
N PRO A 169 -34.29 -36.50 -10.97
CA PRO A 169 -33.43 -35.83 -11.97
C PRO A 169 -34.18 -35.24 -13.20
N ALA A 170 -33.50 -34.41 -14.01
CA ALA A 170 -33.65 -34.44 -15.47
C ALA A 170 -32.64 -33.47 -16.13
N ALA A 171 -31.63 -34.04 -16.80
CA ALA A 171 -30.99 -33.42 -17.96
C ALA A 171 -31.94 -33.52 -19.17
N PRO A 172 -31.80 -32.69 -20.23
CA PRO A 172 -30.88 -33.05 -21.31
C PRO A 172 -30.16 -31.88 -22.03
N THR A 173 -28.84 -32.05 -22.23
CA THR A 173 -28.03 -31.87 -23.48
C THR A 173 -27.90 -30.48 -24.20
N PRO A 174 -26.98 -30.29 -25.18
CA PRO A 174 -25.73 -29.53 -24.98
C PRO A 174 -25.45 -28.46 -26.09
N ALA A 175 -24.17 -28.05 -26.22
CA ALA A 175 -23.54 -27.16 -27.22
C ALA A 175 -23.61 -25.68 -26.82
N VAL A 176 -22.52 -24.90 -26.81
CA VAL A 176 -21.68 -24.56 -27.97
C VAL A 176 -20.22 -24.27 -27.55
N LEU A 177 -19.33 -24.57 -28.50
CA LEU A 177 -17.87 -24.36 -28.56
C LEU A 177 -17.45 -22.88 -28.39
N PRO A 178 -16.16 -22.60 -28.14
CA PRO A 178 -15.29 -22.35 -29.30
C PRO A 178 -13.94 -23.07 -29.24
N ALA A 179 -13.48 -23.40 -30.43
CA ALA A 179 -12.20 -24.00 -30.73
C ALA A 179 -11.07 -22.97 -30.87
N SER A 180 -9.83 -23.46 -30.66
CA SER A 180 -8.58 -23.04 -31.32
C SER A 180 -8.06 -21.61 -31.08
N ALA A 181 -6.76 -21.35 -30.90
CA ALA A 181 -5.55 -22.15 -31.04
C ALA A 181 -4.36 -21.39 -30.38
N ALA A 182 -3.45 -22.12 -29.76
CA ALA A 182 -2.01 -21.82 -29.77
C ALA A 182 -1.40 -22.51 -31.02
N PRO A 183 -0.19 -22.21 -31.55
CA PRO A 183 1.04 -21.88 -30.79
C PRO A 183 2.08 -20.98 -31.52
N ALA A 184 3.29 -20.92 -30.94
CA ALA A 184 4.61 -20.66 -31.54
C ALA A 184 4.95 -19.20 -31.97
N ALA A 185 5.80 -18.50 -31.23
CA ALA A 185 7.28 -18.54 -31.27
C ALA A 185 7.89 -17.76 -32.46
N THR A 186 8.52 -16.61 -32.20
CA THR A 186 9.74 -16.19 -32.91
C THR A 186 10.48 -15.09 -32.12
N ALA A 187 11.64 -15.43 -31.57
CA ALA A 187 12.80 -14.54 -31.49
C ALA A 187 13.59 -14.70 -32.81
N PRO A 188 14.38 -13.72 -33.28
CA PRO A 188 15.79 -13.71 -32.86
C PRO A 188 16.53 -12.34 -32.87
N ALA A 189 17.70 -12.38 -32.22
CA ALA A 189 18.98 -11.76 -32.57
C ALA A 189 19.18 -10.23 -32.54
N ALA A 190 19.86 -9.80 -31.47
CA ALA A 190 21.16 -9.14 -31.45
C ALA A 190 21.66 -8.39 -32.71
N ARG A 191 22.06 -7.12 -32.53
CA ARG A 191 23.34 -6.64 -33.07
C ARG A 191 23.94 -5.53 -32.19
N ALA A 192 25.17 -5.76 -31.81
CA ALA A 192 26.04 -4.88 -31.06
C ALA A 192 26.50 -3.66 -31.87
N THR A 193 26.67 -2.53 -31.18
CA THR A 193 27.73 -1.54 -31.47
C THR A 193 27.94 -0.63 -30.25
N ALA A 194 28.97 -0.95 -29.46
CA ALA A 194 29.86 0.07 -28.88
C ALA A 194 30.92 0.42 -29.94
N PRO A 195 31.82 1.42 -29.80
CA PRO A 195 32.12 2.25 -28.62
C PRO A 195 32.23 3.76 -28.90
N ALA A 196 32.27 4.60 -27.85
CA ALA A 196 33.23 5.69 -27.67
C ALA A 196 32.77 6.65 -26.54
N ALA A 197 33.50 6.60 -25.43
CA ALA A 197 33.74 7.74 -24.53
C ALA A 197 34.58 8.81 -25.29
N PRO A 198 34.83 10.06 -24.80
CA PRO A 198 34.90 10.41 -23.38
C PRO A 198 34.44 11.83 -22.98
N ALA A 199 34.60 12.09 -21.68
CA ALA A 199 34.90 13.40 -21.09
C ALA A 199 33.78 14.45 -21.04
N ASN A 200 33.16 14.61 -19.86
CA ASN A 200 33.33 15.81 -19.03
C ASN A 200 32.24 15.91 -17.95
N THR A 201 32.62 15.61 -16.73
CA THR A 201 32.11 16.24 -15.51
C THR A 201 33.26 16.10 -14.50
N PRO A 202 33.55 17.06 -13.59
CA PRO A 202 32.54 17.83 -12.87
C PRO A 202 32.98 19.25 -12.41
N PHE A 203 32.25 20.30 -12.82
CA PHE A 203 32.20 21.53 -12.01
C PHE A 203 31.11 21.36 -10.95
N GLY A 204 31.51 21.09 -9.72
CA GLY A 204 30.54 20.96 -8.62
C GLY A 204 31.11 20.71 -7.23
N LYS A 205 32.43 20.84 -7.02
CA LYS A 205 33.03 20.86 -5.68
C LYS A 205 34.26 21.78 -5.66
N THR A 206 34.02 23.08 -5.65
CA THR A 206 35.03 24.00 -5.09
C THR A 206 35.01 23.79 -3.58
N SER A 207 35.96 23.00 -3.08
CA SER A 207 36.13 22.72 -1.65
C SER A 207 36.53 24.01 -0.94
N MET A 208 36.07 24.22 0.31
CA MET A 208 36.42 25.40 1.13
C MET A 208 37.93 25.59 1.35
N GLN A 209 38.75 24.59 1.01
CA GLN A 209 40.21 24.68 1.02
C GLN A 209 40.78 25.54 -0.12
N ASP A 210 40.09 25.66 -1.26
CA ASP A 210 40.51 26.50 -2.38
C ASP A 210 40.33 28.00 -2.08
N LEU A 211 39.29 28.32 -1.29
CA LEU A 211 39.01 29.69 -0.82
C LEU A 211 40.02 30.20 0.23
N GLN A 212 40.72 29.30 0.93
CA GLN A 212 41.78 29.69 1.88
C GLN A 212 43.11 30.04 1.20
N GLN A 213 43.32 29.61 -0.06
CA GLN A 213 44.53 29.99 -0.82
C GLN A 213 44.41 31.33 -1.56
N LEU A 214 43.23 31.96 -1.57
CA LEU A 214 42.97 33.24 -2.24
C LEU A 214 43.07 34.47 -1.33
N MET A 215 43.39 34.32 -0.04
CA MET A 215 43.72 35.47 0.81
C MET A 215 45.22 35.77 0.72
N PRO A 216 45.65 36.92 0.16
CA PRO A 216 47.02 37.37 0.31
C PRO A 216 47.25 37.71 1.79
N ALA A 217 48.35 37.19 2.35
CA ALA A 217 48.83 37.55 3.68
C ALA A 217 49.15 39.05 3.71
N ALA A 218 48.21 39.84 4.24
CA ALA A 218 48.46 41.22 4.59
C ALA A 218 49.34 41.23 5.85
N ARG A 219 50.57 41.70 5.68
CA ARG A 219 51.45 42.18 6.75
C ARG A 219 50.86 43.44 7.38
#